data_AF-A0A817NC84-F1
#
_entry.id   AF-A0A817NC84-F1
#
_cell.length_a   1.000
_cell.length_b   1.000
_cell.length_c   1.000
_cell.angle_alpha   90.00
_cell.angle_beta   90.00
_cell.angle_gamma   90.00
#
_symmetry.space_group_name_H-M   'P 1'
#
loop_
_entity.id
_entity.type
_entity.pdbx_description
1 polymer ?
#
loop_
_entity_poly.entity_id
_entity_poly.type
_entity_poly.pdbx_seq_one_letter_code
_entity_poly.pdbx_strand_id
1 'polypeptide(L)'
;TFLEQIDTFEQTYQSSDAIRWYTKDCFLYRFVNKALRTEDIETLFRLRYFIKDLCKNLKSLFDENFQIYQESLDSIIVYRGLTLPMTVIDQLKQSIDLNNIIYGYISKTSFNASEDEVLFDLGAVFQITDVQYTNNKYIISMIGINNNIDYLKSDYFQIEREYLQENLIDNILSNINAHSLFGKFLSNIGSHKKAIDYFEELYKNCLANNNNRLLRKYEIYIITGNLADAYADNGQDDLALKYA
;
A
#
# COMPACT_ATOMS: atom_id res chain seq x y z
N THR A 1 -4.11 -19.93 -3.31
CA THR A 1 -4.17 -19.49 -1.89
C THR A 1 -3.57 -18.10 -1.75
N PHE A 2 -3.57 -17.50 -0.55
CA PHE A 2 -2.95 -16.18 -0.32
C PHE A 2 -1.43 -16.19 -0.54
N LEU A 3 -0.77 -17.29 -0.15
CA LEU A 3 0.67 -17.52 -0.40
C LEU A 3 1.01 -17.45 -1.89
N GLU A 4 0.30 -18.24 -2.71
CA GLU A 4 0.47 -18.20 -4.18
C GLU A 4 0.28 -16.79 -4.78
N GLN A 5 -0.53 -15.91 -4.16
CA GLN A 5 -0.67 -14.52 -4.64
C GLN A 5 0.59 -13.69 -4.39
N ILE A 6 1.32 -13.95 -3.30
CA ILE A 6 2.63 -13.33 -3.01
C ILE A 6 3.70 -13.92 -3.92
N ASP A 7 3.77 -15.24 -4.04
CA ASP A 7 4.77 -15.91 -4.90
C ASP A 7 4.62 -15.44 -6.36
N THR A 8 3.38 -15.34 -6.85
CA THR A 8 3.10 -14.77 -8.19
C THR A 8 3.48 -13.29 -8.26
N PHE A 9 3.26 -12.51 -7.19
CA PHE A 9 3.66 -11.11 -7.18
C PHE A 9 5.18 -10.95 -7.25
N GLU A 10 5.97 -11.65 -6.45
CA GLU A 10 7.43 -11.59 -6.54
C GLU A 10 7.93 -12.00 -7.93
N GLN A 11 7.42 -13.12 -8.45
CA GLN A 11 7.93 -13.71 -9.69
C GLN A 11 7.53 -12.92 -10.93
N THR A 12 6.41 -12.19 -10.91
CA THR A 12 5.86 -11.53 -12.11
C THR A 12 5.52 -10.05 -11.94
N TYR A 13 5.87 -9.40 -10.82
CA TYR A 13 5.69 -7.95 -10.68
C TYR A 13 6.67 -7.19 -11.58
N GLN A 14 6.17 -6.13 -12.22
CA GLN A 14 6.95 -5.12 -12.93
C GLN A 14 6.43 -3.74 -12.49
N SER A 15 7.30 -2.73 -12.46
CA SER A 15 6.93 -1.39 -12.00
C SER A 15 5.84 -0.73 -12.86
N SER A 16 5.73 -1.09 -14.15
CA SER A 16 4.63 -0.69 -15.06
C SER A 16 3.26 -1.25 -14.65
N ASP A 17 3.25 -2.34 -13.88
CA ASP A 17 2.04 -3.11 -13.60
C ASP A 17 1.46 -2.75 -12.22
N ALA A 18 1.97 -1.70 -11.58
CA ALA A 18 1.59 -1.28 -10.23
C ALA A 18 0.08 -1.04 -10.07
N ILE A 19 -0.56 -0.36 -11.03
CA ILE A 19 -2.02 -0.14 -11.02
C ILE A 19 -2.78 -1.47 -11.17
N ARG A 20 -2.33 -2.35 -12.07
CA ARG A 20 -2.93 -3.67 -12.31
C ARG A 20 -2.88 -4.56 -11.06
N TRP A 21 -1.76 -4.54 -10.36
CA TRP A 21 -1.56 -5.29 -9.13
C TRP A 21 -2.29 -4.67 -7.92
N TYR A 22 -2.41 -3.34 -7.88
CA TYR A 22 -3.19 -2.65 -6.85
C TYR A 22 -4.72 -2.89 -6.98
N THR A 23 -5.24 -3.05 -8.20
CA THR A 23 -6.67 -3.25 -8.47
C THR A 23 -7.12 -4.70 -8.49
N LYS A 24 -6.19 -5.66 -8.68
CA LYS A 24 -6.46 -7.09 -8.54
C LYS A 24 -6.92 -7.42 -7.12
N ASP A 25 -7.92 -8.30 -6.97
CA ASP A 25 -8.34 -8.82 -5.66
C ASP A 25 -7.24 -9.70 -5.02
N CYS A 26 -6.31 -9.01 -4.36
CA CYS A 26 -5.14 -9.58 -3.74
C CYS A 26 -4.72 -8.76 -2.50
N PHE A 27 -3.58 -9.08 -1.92
CA PHE A 27 -3.13 -8.48 -0.67
C PHE A 27 -2.78 -6.99 -0.79
N LEU A 28 -2.27 -6.52 -1.93
CA LEU A 28 -1.69 -5.18 -2.08
C LEU A 28 -2.66 -4.04 -1.78
N TYR A 29 -3.86 -4.06 -2.39
CA TYR A 29 -4.93 -3.11 -2.10
C TYR A 29 -5.21 -3.02 -0.60
N ARG A 30 -5.34 -4.18 0.05
CA ARG A 30 -5.70 -4.30 1.47
C ARG A 30 -4.58 -3.82 2.37
N PHE A 31 -3.33 -4.15 2.05
CA PHE A 31 -2.14 -3.78 2.82
C PHE A 31 -1.87 -2.28 2.74
N VAL A 32 -1.71 -1.72 1.53
CA VAL A 32 -1.42 -0.30 1.34
C VAL A 32 -2.52 0.56 1.97
N ASN A 33 -3.79 0.26 1.68
CA ASN A 33 -4.89 1.04 2.26
C ASN A 33 -5.05 0.85 3.77
N LYS A 34 -4.71 -0.31 4.35
CA LYS A 34 -4.72 -0.47 5.81
C LYS A 34 -3.60 0.36 6.42
N ALA A 35 -2.37 0.22 5.93
CA ALA A 35 -1.21 0.89 6.47
C ALA A 35 -1.33 2.42 6.43
N LEU A 36 -1.88 2.97 5.34
CA LEU A 36 -2.22 4.40 5.24
C LEU A 36 -3.29 4.83 6.25
N ARG A 37 -4.32 4.00 6.49
CA ARG A 37 -5.41 4.29 7.44
C ARG A 37 -5.02 4.16 8.92
N THR A 38 -3.94 3.45 9.22
CA THR A 38 -3.45 3.22 10.59
C THR A 38 -2.09 3.86 10.86
N GLU A 39 -1.59 4.68 9.92
CA GLU A 39 -0.25 5.29 9.98
C GLU A 39 0.85 4.27 10.31
N ASP A 40 0.75 3.07 9.74
CA ASP A 40 1.73 1.98 9.92
C ASP A 40 2.98 2.28 9.07
N ILE A 41 3.84 3.14 9.61
CA ILE A 41 5.09 3.61 8.99
C ILE A 41 5.97 2.42 8.58
N GLU A 42 6.01 1.34 9.36
CA GLU A 42 6.82 0.16 9.02
C GLU A 42 6.29 -0.54 7.77
N THR A 43 4.98 -0.83 7.69
CA THR A 43 4.38 -1.45 6.51
C THR A 43 4.47 -0.52 5.29
N LEU A 44 4.27 0.80 5.47
CA LEU A 44 4.45 1.78 4.40
C LEU A 44 5.90 1.81 3.88
N PHE A 45 6.89 1.83 4.78
CA PHE A 45 8.31 1.81 4.40
C PHE A 45 8.70 0.51 3.70
N ARG A 46 8.17 -0.65 4.14
CA ARG A 46 8.42 -1.93 3.47
C ARG A 46 7.77 -2.01 2.07
N LEU A 47 6.63 -1.35 1.86
CA LEU A 47 5.93 -1.25 0.57
C LEU A 47 6.35 -0.04 -0.29
N ARG A 48 7.33 0.77 0.15
CA ARG A 48 7.68 2.06 -0.47
C ARG A 48 7.94 2.01 -1.97
N TYR A 49 8.60 0.96 -2.46
CA TYR A 49 8.87 0.77 -3.89
C TYR A 49 7.58 0.60 -4.70
N PHE A 50 6.69 -0.29 -4.25
CA PHE A 50 5.39 -0.49 -4.89
C PHE A 50 4.52 0.77 -4.83
N ILE A 51 4.51 1.48 -3.69
CA ILE A 51 3.79 2.74 -3.51
C ILE A 51 4.31 3.82 -4.47
N LYS A 52 5.64 3.97 -4.57
CA LYS A 52 6.31 4.91 -5.46
C LYS A 52 6.03 4.62 -6.93
N ASP A 53 6.03 3.34 -7.32
CA ASP A 53 5.67 2.93 -8.67
C ASP A 53 4.18 3.17 -8.95
N LEU A 54 3.28 2.87 -8.01
CA LEU A 54 1.85 3.16 -8.13
C LEU A 54 1.59 4.66 -8.35
N CYS A 55 2.18 5.53 -7.53
CA CYS A 55 2.08 6.99 -7.69
C CYS A 55 2.64 7.49 -9.03
N LYS A 56 3.78 6.96 -9.48
CA LYS A 56 4.36 7.30 -10.80
C LYS A 56 3.45 6.88 -11.96
N ASN A 57 2.90 5.67 -11.92
CA ASN A 57 2.01 5.18 -12.98
C ASN A 57 0.71 6.00 -13.02
N LEU A 58 0.14 6.33 -11.86
CA LEU A 58 -1.02 7.24 -11.79
C LEU A 58 -0.70 8.63 -12.34
N LYS A 59 0.49 9.17 -12.05
CA LYS A 59 0.92 10.46 -12.59
C LYS A 59 1.13 10.44 -14.10
N SER A 60 1.79 9.41 -14.65
CA SER A 60 1.92 9.24 -16.12
C SER A 60 0.56 9.18 -16.79
N LEU A 61 -0.35 8.35 -16.26
CA LEU A 61 -1.69 8.17 -16.79
C LEU A 61 -2.56 9.43 -16.63
N PHE A 62 -2.38 10.23 -15.58
CA PHE A 62 -2.98 11.56 -15.47
C PHE A 62 -2.46 12.49 -16.56
N ASP A 63 -1.14 12.57 -16.75
CA ASP A 63 -0.51 13.47 -17.73
C ASP A 63 -0.86 13.07 -19.18
N GLU A 64 -0.93 11.77 -19.48
CA GLU A 64 -1.41 11.22 -20.76
C GLU A 64 -2.87 11.58 -21.02
N ASN A 65 -3.76 11.35 -20.04
CA ASN A 65 -5.16 11.74 -20.17
C ASN A 65 -5.32 13.26 -20.33
N PHE A 66 -4.55 14.06 -19.58
CA PHE A 66 -4.59 15.52 -19.65
C PHE A 66 -4.15 16.05 -21.03
N GLN A 67 -3.18 15.40 -21.69
CA GLN A 67 -2.81 15.71 -23.08
C GLN A 67 -3.89 15.30 -24.09
N ILE A 68 -4.60 14.19 -23.86
CA ILE A 68 -5.65 13.69 -24.76
C ILE A 68 -6.94 14.53 -24.66
N TYR A 69 -7.30 15.00 -23.47
CA TYR A 69 -8.56 15.72 -23.20
C TYR A 69 -8.38 17.25 -23.10
N GLN A 70 -7.42 17.80 -23.84
CA GLN A 70 -6.90 19.17 -23.70
C GLN A 70 -7.93 20.32 -23.89
N GLU A 71 -9.15 20.02 -24.35
CA GLU A 71 -10.20 21.01 -24.67
C GLU A 71 -11.57 20.79 -23.98
N SER A 72 -11.76 19.74 -23.15
CA SER A 72 -13.13 19.37 -22.71
C SER A 72 -13.30 18.75 -21.32
N LEU A 73 -12.34 18.91 -20.39
CA LEU A 73 -12.52 18.48 -19.00
C LEU A 73 -13.36 19.50 -18.18
N ASP A 74 -14.62 19.67 -18.59
CA ASP A 74 -15.69 20.08 -17.71
C ASP A 74 -15.81 19.03 -16.59
N SER A 75 -15.38 19.40 -15.38
CA SER A 75 -15.50 18.68 -14.09
C SER A 75 -15.94 17.20 -14.14
N ILE A 76 -15.02 16.28 -13.87
CA ILE A 76 -15.34 14.84 -13.76
C ILE A 76 -16.18 14.58 -12.50
N ILE A 77 -17.30 13.87 -12.66
CA ILE A 77 -18.13 13.38 -11.56
C ILE A 77 -17.96 11.86 -11.44
N VAL A 78 -17.63 11.37 -10.25
CA VAL A 78 -17.52 9.94 -9.92
C VAL A 78 -18.26 9.62 -8.62
N TYR A 79 -18.56 8.34 -8.41
CA TYR A 79 -19.32 7.85 -7.27
C TYR A 79 -18.53 6.81 -6.48
N ARG A 80 -18.61 6.86 -5.14
CA ARG A 80 -17.96 5.89 -4.25
C ARG A 80 -18.95 5.44 -3.16
N GLY A 81 -19.22 4.14 -3.09
CA GLY A 81 -20.03 3.55 -2.02
C GLY A 81 -19.22 3.29 -0.76
N LEU A 82 -19.72 3.70 0.41
CA LEU A 82 -19.17 3.38 1.72
C LEU A 82 -20.28 3.01 2.72
N THR A 83 -19.92 2.19 3.71
CA THR A 83 -20.67 2.03 4.96
C THR A 83 -19.89 2.75 6.05
N LEU A 84 -20.53 3.69 6.76
CA LEU A 84 -19.90 4.49 7.82
C LEU A 84 -20.75 4.45 9.10
N PRO A 85 -20.14 4.50 10.30
CA PRO A 85 -20.86 4.76 11.55
C PRO A 85 -21.49 6.17 11.53
N MET A 86 -22.67 6.32 12.12
CA MET A 86 -23.37 7.61 12.20
C MET A 86 -22.54 8.72 12.85
N THR A 87 -21.72 8.37 13.85
CA THR A 87 -20.80 9.30 14.52
C THR A 87 -19.81 9.98 13.57
N VAL A 88 -19.37 9.27 12.53
CA VAL A 88 -18.48 9.81 11.49
C VAL A 88 -19.28 10.75 10.57
N ILE A 89 -20.52 10.39 10.21
CA ILE A 89 -21.40 11.24 9.38
C ILE A 89 -21.70 12.58 10.05
N ASP A 90 -21.81 12.62 11.38
CA ASP A 90 -22.00 13.88 12.11
C ASP A 90 -20.74 14.76 12.15
N GLN A 91 -19.55 14.16 12.18
CA GLN A 91 -18.27 14.88 12.10
C GLN A 91 -18.02 15.46 10.69
N LEU A 92 -18.40 14.72 9.65
CA LEU A 92 -18.22 15.13 8.24
C LEU A 92 -18.99 16.42 7.87
N LYS A 93 -19.97 16.85 8.67
CA LYS A 93 -20.76 18.08 8.42
C LYS A 93 -20.01 19.40 8.73
N GLN A 94 -18.74 19.36 9.14
CA GLN A 94 -18.04 20.51 9.75
C GLN A 94 -16.76 21.01 9.04
N SER A 95 -16.38 20.49 7.85
CA SER A 95 -15.12 20.86 7.18
C SER A 95 -15.29 21.62 5.86
N ILE A 96 -14.49 22.70 5.67
CA ILE A 96 -14.49 23.60 4.52
C ILE A 96 -13.05 24.08 4.23
N ASP A 97 -12.48 23.78 3.05
CA ASP A 97 -11.62 24.66 2.20
C ASP A 97 -11.09 23.91 0.93
N LEU A 98 -10.43 24.60 -0.04
CA LEU A 98 -10.24 24.25 -1.49
C LEU A 98 -8.73 24.01 -1.90
N ASN A 99 -8.27 23.49 -3.06
CA ASN A 99 -8.83 23.05 -4.38
C ASN A 99 -7.84 22.12 -5.20
N ASN A 100 -8.30 21.23 -6.10
CA ASN A 100 -7.60 20.27 -7.03
C ASN A 100 -7.10 18.88 -6.54
N ILE A 101 -7.10 17.83 -7.38
CA ILE A 101 -6.59 16.46 -7.06
C ILE A 101 -5.89 15.79 -8.27
N ILE A 102 -4.91 14.91 -8.01
CA ILE A 102 -4.35 13.93 -8.97
C ILE A 102 -5.17 12.62 -8.97
N TYR A 103 -5.61 12.19 -10.14
CA TYR A 103 -6.41 10.96 -10.34
C TYR A 103 -6.10 10.32 -11.70
N GLY A 104 -6.61 9.11 -11.96
CA GLY A 104 -6.45 8.46 -13.26
C GLY A 104 -7.63 7.57 -13.64
N TYR A 105 -8.04 7.61 -14.91
CA TYR A 105 -8.96 6.66 -15.52
C TYR A 105 -8.24 5.35 -15.82
N ILE A 106 -8.45 4.33 -14.98
CA ILE A 106 -7.61 3.13 -15.01
C ILE A 106 -8.22 1.94 -15.76
N SER A 107 -9.34 2.08 -16.48
CA SER A 107 -9.96 0.97 -17.24
C SER A 107 -8.98 0.22 -18.17
N LYS A 108 -7.95 0.90 -18.71
CA LYS A 108 -6.94 0.29 -19.61
C LYS A 108 -5.86 -0.53 -18.88
N THR A 109 -5.62 -0.26 -17.58
CA THR A 109 -4.52 -0.83 -16.80
C THR A 109 -4.98 -1.62 -15.57
N SER A 110 -6.22 -1.40 -15.11
CA SER A 110 -6.86 -2.14 -14.03
C SER A 110 -6.96 -3.63 -14.33
N PHE A 111 -7.02 -4.45 -13.28
CA PHE A 111 -7.38 -5.85 -13.42
C PHE A 111 -8.83 -6.02 -13.92
N ASN A 112 -9.74 -5.11 -13.54
CA ASN A 112 -11.16 -5.11 -13.89
C ASN A 112 -11.52 -3.92 -14.81
N ALA A 113 -11.19 -4.05 -16.10
CA ALA A 113 -11.40 -2.99 -17.10
C ALA A 113 -12.86 -2.50 -17.25
N SER A 114 -13.85 -3.31 -16.87
CA SER A 114 -15.29 -3.01 -17.04
C SER A 114 -15.91 -2.18 -15.92
N GLU A 115 -15.15 -1.77 -14.90
CA GLU A 115 -15.66 -0.99 -13.77
C GLU A 115 -15.61 0.52 -13.99
N ASP A 116 -15.01 0.97 -15.10
CA ASP A 116 -14.75 2.38 -15.41
C ASP A 116 -14.14 3.17 -14.24
N GLU A 117 -13.23 2.49 -13.54
CA GLU A 117 -12.67 2.94 -12.27
C GLU A 117 -11.77 4.18 -12.46
N VAL A 118 -12.01 5.17 -11.59
CA VAL A 118 -11.12 6.32 -11.39
C VAL A 118 -10.39 6.15 -10.07
N LEU A 119 -9.08 5.98 -10.13
CA LEU A 119 -8.22 5.86 -8.96
C LEU A 119 -7.57 7.21 -8.64
N PHE A 120 -7.76 7.64 -7.40
CA PHE A 120 -7.15 8.85 -6.85
C PHE A 120 -5.76 8.54 -6.28
N ASP A 121 -4.83 9.49 -6.40
CA ASP A 121 -3.49 9.36 -5.82
C ASP A 121 -3.53 9.37 -4.28
N LEU A 122 -2.48 8.86 -3.64
CA LEU A 122 -2.39 8.81 -2.18
C LEU A 122 -2.44 10.22 -1.60
N GLY A 123 -3.14 10.37 -0.47
CA GLY A 123 -3.38 11.67 0.15
C GLY A 123 -4.31 12.59 -0.65
N ALA A 124 -5.10 12.10 -1.61
CA ALA A 124 -6.19 12.87 -2.19
C ALA A 124 -7.20 13.30 -1.10
N VAL A 125 -7.39 14.61 -0.92
CA VAL A 125 -8.33 15.18 0.07
C VAL A 125 -9.53 15.77 -0.64
N PHE A 126 -10.71 15.62 -0.05
CA PHE A 126 -11.97 16.06 -0.63
C PHE A 126 -12.70 16.98 0.36
N GLN A 127 -13.17 18.12 -0.13
CA GLN A 127 -14.05 19.03 0.59
C GLN A 127 -15.50 18.60 0.40
N ILE A 128 -16.29 18.62 1.47
CA ILE A 128 -17.72 18.35 1.41
C ILE A 128 -18.46 19.62 0.99
N THR A 129 -19.35 19.50 0.00
CA THR A 129 -20.12 20.61 -0.57
C THR A 129 -21.61 20.51 -0.27
N ASP A 130 -22.14 19.30 -0.08
CA ASP A 130 -23.54 19.07 0.29
C ASP A 130 -23.70 17.71 1.01
N VAL A 131 -24.69 17.61 1.90
CA VAL A 131 -25.03 16.39 2.66
C VAL A 131 -26.54 16.23 2.70
N GLN A 132 -27.06 15.29 1.92
CA GLN A 132 -28.49 14.97 1.86
C GLN A 132 -28.78 13.60 2.45
N TYR A 133 -29.93 13.46 3.10
CA TYR A 133 -30.46 12.15 3.50
C TYR A 133 -31.68 11.81 2.64
N THR A 134 -31.56 10.75 1.84
CA THR A 134 -32.61 10.32 0.90
C THR A 134 -32.58 8.81 0.71
N ASN A 135 -33.74 8.18 0.51
CA ASN A 135 -33.87 6.74 0.25
C ASN A 135 -33.09 5.84 1.25
N ASN A 136 -33.14 6.20 2.54
CA ASN A 136 -32.44 5.54 3.65
C ASN A 136 -30.89 5.50 3.49
N LYS A 137 -30.32 6.51 2.82
CA LYS A 137 -28.88 6.68 2.58
C LYS A 137 -28.49 8.15 2.74
N TYR A 138 -27.23 8.38 3.12
CA TYR A 138 -26.62 9.70 3.00
C TYR A 138 -25.95 9.82 1.62
N ILE A 139 -26.25 10.91 0.91
CA ILE A 139 -25.55 11.35 -0.29
C ILE A 139 -24.67 12.52 0.15
N ILE A 140 -23.36 12.34 0.07
CA ILE A 140 -22.36 13.33 0.46
C ILE A 140 -21.66 13.77 -0.83
N SER A 141 -21.98 14.98 -1.27
CA SER A 141 -21.33 15.60 -2.43
C SER A 141 -19.99 16.18 -2.01
N MET A 142 -18.96 15.96 -2.82
CA MET A 142 -17.60 16.36 -2.51
C MET A 142 -16.89 16.91 -3.76
N ILE A 143 -16.02 17.90 -3.55
CA ILE A 143 -15.11 18.44 -4.56
C ILE A 143 -13.65 18.19 -4.14
N GLY A 144 -12.76 17.97 -5.10
CA GLY A 144 -11.38 17.61 -4.79
C GLY A 144 -10.48 18.79 -4.44
N ILE A 145 -9.60 18.63 -3.43
CA ILE A 145 -8.76 19.71 -2.89
C ILE A 145 -7.26 19.34 -2.73
N ASN A 146 -6.38 20.27 -3.10
CA ASN A 146 -4.92 20.15 -3.04
C ASN A 146 -4.43 21.05 -1.91
N ASN A 147 -4.53 20.56 -0.68
CA ASN A 147 -4.02 21.28 0.49
C ASN A 147 -2.49 21.15 0.56
N ASN A 148 -1.76 21.61 -0.47
CA ASN A 148 -0.29 21.60 -0.54
C ASN A 148 0.35 20.27 -0.10
N ILE A 149 -0.27 19.13 -0.44
CA ILE A 149 0.10 17.78 0.06
C ILE A 149 1.47 17.31 -0.44
N ASP A 150 2.12 18.15 -1.24
CA ASP A 150 3.57 18.28 -1.28
C ASP A 150 4.21 18.13 0.11
N TYR A 151 3.70 18.63 1.25
CA TYR A 151 4.33 18.34 2.56
C TYR A 151 4.26 16.86 2.94
N LEU A 152 3.08 16.20 3.05
CA LEU A 152 3.03 14.78 3.46
C LEU A 152 3.75 13.85 2.47
N LYS A 153 3.70 14.15 1.17
CA LYS A 153 4.45 13.41 0.15
C LYS A 153 5.93 13.74 0.19
N SER A 154 6.33 15.00 0.34
CA SER A 154 7.74 15.38 0.43
C SER A 154 8.34 14.84 1.71
N ASP A 155 7.65 14.90 2.84
CA ASP A 155 8.08 14.35 4.13
C ASP A 155 8.25 12.83 4.00
N TYR A 156 7.27 12.10 3.48
CA TYR A 156 7.41 10.66 3.25
C TYR A 156 8.56 10.34 2.26
N PHE A 157 8.65 11.03 1.12
CA PHE A 157 9.73 10.83 0.15
C PHE A 157 11.08 11.44 0.58
N GLN A 158 11.11 12.31 1.60
CA GLN A 158 12.31 12.92 2.16
C GLN A 158 12.84 12.05 3.28
N ILE A 159 12.00 11.57 4.18
CA ILE A 159 12.32 10.46 5.10
C ILE A 159 12.81 9.26 4.27
N GLU A 160 12.13 8.90 3.17
CA GLU A 160 12.65 7.88 2.24
C GLU A 160 14.03 8.26 1.68
N ARG A 161 14.23 9.47 1.16
CA ARG A 161 15.53 9.90 0.57
C ARG A 161 16.65 9.98 1.59
N GLU A 162 16.40 10.44 2.80
CA GLU A 162 17.36 10.53 3.90
C GLU A 162 17.78 9.12 4.34
N TYR A 163 16.82 8.20 4.49
CA TYR A 163 17.09 6.79 4.77
C TYR A 163 17.84 6.07 3.63
N LEU A 164 17.53 6.42 2.37
CA LEU A 164 18.17 5.85 1.18
C LEU A 164 19.58 6.41 0.91
N GLN A 165 19.88 7.65 1.29
CA GLN A 165 21.23 8.21 1.14
C GLN A 165 22.27 7.49 2.02
N GLU A 166 21.84 6.79 3.08
CA GLU A 166 22.73 5.98 3.90
C GLU A 166 23.01 4.56 3.35
N ASN A 167 22.17 4.00 2.45
CA ASN A 167 22.22 2.56 2.15
C ASN A 167 22.08 2.16 0.66
N LEU A 168 23.23 1.87 0.03
CA LEU A 168 23.34 1.23 -1.30
C LEU A 168 22.66 -0.17 -1.39
N ILE A 169 22.33 -0.78 -0.26
CA ILE A 169 21.82 -2.15 -0.12
C ILE A 169 20.33 -2.25 -0.51
N ASP A 170 19.59 -1.15 -0.41
CA ASP A 170 18.12 -1.16 -0.40
C ASP A 170 17.45 -1.54 -1.73
N ASN A 171 18.07 -1.23 -2.87
CA ASN A 171 17.58 -1.69 -4.19
C ASN A 171 17.59 -3.23 -4.35
N ILE A 172 18.36 -3.94 -3.52
CA ILE A 172 18.43 -5.40 -3.48
C ILE A 172 17.49 -5.97 -2.40
N LEU A 173 17.14 -5.18 -1.38
CA LEU A 173 16.21 -5.56 -0.29
C LEU A 173 14.72 -5.45 -0.67
N SER A 174 14.38 -4.87 -1.81
CA SER A 174 12.98 -4.67 -2.25
C SER A 174 12.17 -5.98 -2.31
N ASN A 175 12.69 -7.03 -2.95
CA ASN A 175 12.03 -8.35 -3.02
C ASN A 175 12.03 -9.08 -1.65
N ILE A 176 13.12 -8.96 -0.89
CA ILE A 176 13.28 -9.58 0.44
C ILE A 176 12.25 -9.01 1.44
N ASN A 177 11.96 -7.71 1.33
CA ASN A 177 10.96 -7.05 2.16
C ASN A 177 9.54 -7.56 1.88
N ALA A 178 9.18 -7.86 0.63
CA ALA A 178 7.84 -8.36 0.26
C ALA A 178 7.48 -9.69 0.94
N HIS A 179 8.46 -10.57 1.14
CA HIS A 179 8.27 -11.83 1.86
C HIS A 179 8.15 -11.62 3.37
N SER A 180 9.11 -10.93 3.98
CA SER A 180 9.07 -10.67 5.43
C SER A 180 7.79 -9.94 5.89
N LEU A 181 7.23 -9.08 5.02
CA LEU A 181 5.93 -8.41 5.18
C LEU A 181 4.76 -9.38 5.48
N PHE A 182 4.71 -10.56 4.86
CA PHE A 182 3.58 -11.46 5.06
C PHE A 182 3.60 -12.16 6.42
N GLY A 183 4.76 -12.67 6.84
CA GLY A 183 4.89 -13.25 8.18
C GLY A 183 4.58 -12.21 9.26
N LYS A 184 5.03 -10.95 9.08
CA LYS A 184 4.70 -9.86 10.00
C LYS A 184 3.21 -9.52 10.01
N PHE A 185 2.55 -9.53 8.84
CA PHE A 185 1.09 -9.41 8.78
C PHE A 185 0.38 -10.54 9.53
N LEU A 186 0.83 -11.80 9.39
CA LEU A 186 0.25 -12.93 10.10
C LEU A 186 0.35 -12.78 11.62
N SER A 187 1.49 -12.31 12.15
CA SER A 187 1.60 -11.93 13.57
C SER A 187 0.63 -10.81 13.93
N ASN A 188 0.60 -9.72 13.14
CA ASN A 188 -0.25 -8.54 13.39
C ASN A 188 -1.76 -8.80 13.28
N ILE A 189 -2.21 -9.95 12.75
CA ILE A 189 -3.62 -10.38 12.77
C ILE A 189 -3.90 -11.50 13.80
N GLY A 190 -3.00 -11.73 14.75
CA GLY A 190 -3.14 -12.78 15.77
C GLY A 190 -2.91 -14.20 15.26
N SER A 191 -2.43 -14.38 14.03
CA SER A 191 -2.18 -15.67 13.40
C SER A 191 -0.74 -16.15 13.61
N HIS A 192 -0.20 -15.97 14.83
CA HIS A 192 1.22 -16.15 15.17
C HIS A 192 1.79 -17.52 14.76
N LYS A 193 1.06 -18.62 14.98
CA LYS A 193 1.49 -19.94 14.50
C LYS A 193 1.73 -19.99 12.98
N LYS A 194 0.87 -19.37 12.17
CA LYS A 194 1.05 -19.31 10.72
C LYS A 194 2.23 -18.39 10.34
N ALA A 195 2.47 -17.33 11.10
CA ALA A 195 3.64 -16.47 10.92
C ALA A 195 4.94 -17.25 11.13
N ILE A 196 5.01 -18.03 12.22
CA ILE A 196 6.11 -18.95 12.52
C ILE A 196 6.30 -19.96 11.39
N ASP A 197 5.24 -20.70 11.02
CA ASP A 197 5.30 -21.73 9.98
C ASP A 197 5.86 -21.15 8.66
N TYR A 198 5.41 -19.95 8.28
CA TYR A 198 5.86 -19.21 7.10
C TYR A 198 7.32 -18.72 7.20
N PHE A 199 7.70 -18.08 8.30
CA PHE A 199 9.07 -17.59 8.47
C PHE A 199 10.09 -18.74 8.57
N GLU A 200 9.72 -19.89 9.15
CA GLU A 200 10.56 -21.10 9.13
C GLU A 200 10.78 -21.62 7.71
N GLU A 201 9.75 -21.63 6.86
CA GLU A 201 9.86 -22.01 5.46
C GLU A 201 10.75 -21.02 4.69
N LEU A 202 10.57 -19.71 4.91
CA LEU A 202 11.42 -18.67 4.34
C LEU A 202 12.89 -18.83 4.74
N TYR A 203 13.15 -19.12 6.01
CA TYR A 203 14.48 -19.36 6.55
C TYR A 203 15.15 -20.58 5.90
N LYS A 204 14.42 -21.68 5.74
CA LYS A 204 14.90 -22.90 5.05
C LYS A 204 15.23 -22.62 3.58
N ASN A 205 14.39 -21.87 2.88
CA ASN A 205 14.59 -21.51 1.47
C ASN A 205 15.80 -20.58 1.29
N CYS A 206 15.96 -19.57 2.15
CA CYS A 206 17.13 -18.70 2.18
C CYS A 206 18.44 -19.50 2.45
N LEU A 207 18.38 -20.48 3.37
CA LEU A 207 19.51 -21.39 3.64
C LEU A 207 19.85 -22.34 2.49
N ALA A 208 18.92 -22.59 1.55
CA ALA A 208 19.16 -23.41 0.36
C ALA A 208 19.70 -22.61 -0.85
N ASN A 209 19.43 -21.30 -0.92
CA ASN A 209 19.73 -20.49 -2.10
C ASN A 209 21.21 -20.04 -2.16
N ASN A 210 21.93 -20.37 -3.24
CA ASN A 210 23.40 -20.21 -3.32
C ASN A 210 23.88 -18.85 -3.88
N ASN A 211 22.98 -17.92 -4.15
CA ASN A 211 23.32 -16.62 -4.72
C ASN A 211 23.90 -15.64 -3.66
N ASN A 212 24.81 -14.78 -4.11
CA ASN A 212 25.47 -13.67 -3.41
C ASN A 212 25.55 -13.74 -1.86
N ARG A 213 26.68 -14.23 -1.35
CA ARG A 213 26.96 -14.51 0.07
C ARG A 213 26.71 -13.35 1.05
N LEU A 214 26.81 -12.09 0.61
CA LEU A 214 26.56 -10.93 1.49
C LEU A 214 25.06 -10.71 1.69
N LEU A 215 24.26 -10.84 0.63
CA LEU A 215 22.81 -10.61 0.65
C LEU A 215 22.10 -11.64 1.54
N ARG A 216 22.44 -12.92 1.39
CA ARG A 216 21.93 -14.02 2.22
C ARG A 216 22.10 -13.78 3.72
N LYS A 217 23.18 -13.11 4.16
CA LYS A 217 23.38 -12.79 5.58
C LYS A 217 22.35 -11.77 6.10
N TYR A 218 22.01 -10.77 5.29
CA TYR A 218 20.98 -9.78 5.64
C TYR A 218 19.58 -10.36 5.58
N GLU A 219 19.29 -11.21 4.58
CA GLU A 219 18.04 -12.00 4.51
C GLU A 219 17.86 -12.82 5.79
N ILE A 220 18.86 -13.64 6.15
CA ILE A 220 18.86 -14.44 7.37
C ILE A 220 18.58 -13.57 8.60
N TYR A 221 19.30 -12.46 8.78
CA TYR A 221 19.13 -11.57 9.92
C TYR A 221 17.71 -11.01 10.05
N ILE A 222 17.11 -10.54 8.95
CA ILE A 222 15.73 -10.04 8.96
C ILE A 222 14.75 -11.19 9.26
N ILE A 223 14.96 -12.37 8.66
CA ILE A 223 14.08 -13.52 8.85
C ILE A 223 14.13 -14.01 10.30
N THR A 224 15.32 -14.15 10.90
CA THR A 224 15.48 -14.61 12.28
C THR A 224 14.92 -13.61 13.29
N GLY A 225 15.12 -12.31 13.08
CA GLY A 225 14.50 -11.27 13.93
C GLY A 225 12.97 -11.36 13.95
N ASN A 226 12.32 -11.43 12.78
CA ASN A 226 10.85 -11.58 12.74
C ASN A 226 10.37 -12.97 13.25
N LEU A 227 11.21 -14.00 13.17
CA LEU A 227 10.97 -15.32 13.78
C LEU A 227 10.98 -15.23 15.30
N ALA A 228 11.91 -14.48 15.87
CA ALA A 228 11.98 -14.23 17.30
C ALA A 228 10.73 -13.49 17.79
N ASP A 229 10.36 -12.39 17.11
CA ASP A 229 9.12 -11.64 17.37
C ASP A 229 7.88 -12.56 17.33
N ALA A 230 7.73 -13.34 16.24
CA ALA A 230 6.58 -14.23 16.06
C ALA A 230 6.52 -15.38 17.09
N TYR A 231 7.67 -15.88 17.56
CA TYR A 231 7.71 -16.85 18.65
C TYR A 231 7.35 -16.24 20.01
N ALA A 232 7.82 -15.02 20.30
CA ALA A 232 7.45 -14.29 21.52
C ALA A 232 5.95 -13.99 21.55
N ASP A 233 5.38 -13.48 20.45
CA ASP A 233 3.94 -13.25 20.33
C ASP A 233 3.10 -14.53 20.53
N ASN A 234 3.64 -15.70 20.15
CA ASN A 234 3.00 -16.99 20.32
C ASN A 234 3.23 -17.62 21.72
N GLY A 235 3.89 -16.89 22.64
CA GLY A 235 4.21 -17.35 24.00
C GLY A 235 5.29 -18.43 24.07
N GLN A 236 6.25 -18.41 23.15
CA GLN A 236 7.32 -19.41 23.02
C GLN A 236 8.71 -18.78 23.22
N ASP A 237 8.92 -18.12 24.35
CA ASP A 237 10.10 -17.29 24.65
C ASP A 237 11.44 -18.03 24.48
N ASP A 238 11.52 -19.31 24.86
CA ASP A 238 12.72 -20.15 24.66
C ASP A 238 13.11 -20.31 23.18
N LEU A 239 12.12 -20.32 22.28
CA LEU A 239 12.33 -20.34 20.83
C LEU A 239 12.59 -18.94 20.29
N ALA A 240 11.97 -17.90 20.86
CA ALA A 240 12.30 -16.52 20.48
C ALA A 240 13.78 -16.22 20.74
N LEU A 241 14.30 -16.57 21.92
CA LEU A 241 15.69 -16.36 22.32
C LEU A 241 16.72 -17.10 21.45
N LYS A 242 16.30 -18.13 20.71
CA LYS A 242 17.13 -18.91 19.78
C LYS A 242 17.35 -18.19 18.45
N TYR A 243 16.45 -17.28 18.07
CA TYR A 243 16.47 -16.56 16.79
C TYR A 243 16.78 -15.05 16.92
N ALA A 244 16.88 -14.54 18.16
CA ALA A 244 17.36 -13.20 18.51
C ALA A 244 18.90 -13.11 18.50
#